data_AF-A0A7V3ST58-F1
#
_entry.id   AF-A0A7V3ST58-F1
#
_cell.length_a   1.000
_cell.length_b   1.000
_cell.length_c   1.000
_cell.angle_alpha   90.00
_cell.angle_beta   90.00
_cell.angle_gamma   90.00
#
_symmetry.space_group_name_H-M   'P 1'
#
loop_
_entity.id
_entity.type
_entity.pdbx_description
1 polymer ?
#
loop_
_entity_poly.entity_id
_entity_poly.type
_entity_poly.pdbx_seq_one_letter_code
_entity_poly.pdbx_strand_id
1 'polypeptide(L)'
;MGNNKFDEEISDNNIELTEEQKQYIKKMLERLIDLGIAVVYGDEPKDYNEVVFDEKECLDRCKAVCCSFTFALTKEEVTKGLIKWNKKKPYFIARDEDGYCPHLNRETLKCEIWNERPIRCRIYDCRNDKNVWIDWDNKVINPDIFKHLKK
;
A
#
# COMPACT_ATOMS: atom_id res chain seq x y z
N MET A 1 11.46 -28.88 -23.54
CA MET A 1 11.35 -28.71 -22.08
C MET A 1 12.05 -27.40 -21.73
N GLY A 2 11.42 -26.32 -21.31
CA GLY A 2 10.03 -25.89 -21.36
C GLY A 2 10.05 -24.40 -21.70
N ASN A 3 9.15 -23.98 -22.59
CA ASN A 3 8.92 -22.58 -22.92
C ASN A 3 8.46 -21.84 -21.66
N ASN A 4 9.13 -20.75 -21.30
CA ASN A 4 8.51 -19.72 -20.46
C ASN A 4 8.64 -18.39 -21.20
N LYS A 5 7.75 -18.20 -22.17
CA LYS A 5 7.49 -16.93 -22.85
C LYS A 5 6.73 -16.01 -21.87
N PHE A 6 7.43 -15.36 -20.96
CA PHE A 6 6.87 -14.27 -20.15
C PHE A 6 7.87 -13.13 -19.91
N ASP A 7 8.90 -13.04 -20.75
CA ASP A 7 9.83 -11.91 -20.81
C ASP A 7 9.65 -11.12 -22.13
N GLU A 8 8.40 -10.96 -22.59
CA GLU A 8 8.11 -9.98 -23.64
C GLU A 8 7.88 -8.62 -22.97
N GLU A 9 8.97 -7.85 -22.96
CA GLU A 9 9.01 -6.40 -23.11
C GLU A 9 7.62 -5.79 -23.34
N ILE A 10 7.06 -5.12 -22.33
CA ILE A 10 6.07 -4.08 -22.57
C ILE A 10 6.86 -2.94 -23.21
N SER A 11 7.10 -3.06 -24.53
CA SER A 11 7.53 -1.95 -25.34
C SER A 11 6.40 -0.93 -25.29
N ASP A 12 6.74 0.31 -24.92
CA ASP A 12 5.93 1.49 -25.18
C ASP A 12 5.77 1.62 -26.70
N ASN A 13 4.95 0.75 -27.30
CA ASN A 13 4.40 1.00 -28.62
C ASN A 13 3.50 2.22 -28.42
N ASN A 14 3.90 3.36 -28.97
CA ASN A 14 3.07 4.55 -29.04
C ASN A 14 1.77 4.20 -29.80
N ILE A 15 0.75 3.73 -29.07
CA ILE A 15 -0.59 3.52 -29.61
C ILE A 15 -1.19 4.91 -29.78
N GLU A 16 -1.18 5.40 -31.02
CA GLU A 16 -1.80 6.66 -31.38
C GLU A 16 -3.33 6.47 -31.37
N LEU A 17 -3.97 6.93 -30.29
CA LEU A 17 -5.42 6.84 -30.12
C LEU A 17 -6.13 8.02 -30.77
N THR A 18 -7.23 7.76 -31.48
CA THR A 18 -8.14 8.83 -31.95
C THR A 18 -8.83 9.50 -30.77
N GLU A 19 -9.33 10.72 -30.95
CA GLU A 19 -10.06 11.45 -29.89
C GLU A 19 -11.30 10.68 -29.41
N GLU A 20 -12.00 10.00 -30.31
CA GLU A 20 -13.15 9.15 -29.97
C GLU A 20 -12.73 7.95 -29.11
N GLN A 21 -11.62 7.30 -29.44
CA GLN A 21 -11.07 6.19 -28.65
C GLN A 21 -10.65 6.64 -27.26
N LYS A 22 -9.98 7.79 -27.13
CA LYS A 22 -9.62 8.38 -25.83
C LYS A 22 -10.85 8.66 -24.98
N GLN A 23 -11.90 9.22 -25.59
CA GLN A 23 -13.13 9.56 -24.88
C GLN A 23 -13.92 8.33 -24.44
N TYR A 24 -13.91 7.27 -25.25
CA TYR A 24 -14.47 5.97 -24.87
C TYR A 24 -13.72 5.35 -23.69
N ILE A 25 -12.38 5.29 -23.76
CA ILE A 25 -11.53 4.76 -22.68
C ILE A 25 -11.75 5.55 -21.38
N LYS A 26 -11.84 6.88 -21.46
CA LYS A 26 -12.12 7.73 -20.30
C LYS A 26 -13.45 7.38 -19.63
N LYS A 27 -14.55 7.31 -20.40
CA LYS A 27 -15.87 6.94 -19.87
C LYS A 27 -15.90 5.51 -19.29
N MET A 28 -15.16 4.59 -19.90
CA MET A 28 -15.03 3.23 -19.41
C MET A 28 -14.28 3.20 -18.06
N LEU A 29 -13.17 3.93 -17.95
CA LEU A 29 -12.41 4.07 -16.70
C LEU A 29 -13.26 4.69 -15.59
N GLU A 30 -13.99 5.78 -15.88
CA GLU A 30 -14.92 6.41 -14.93
C GLU A 30 -15.94 5.39 -14.42
N ARG A 31 -16.57 4.63 -15.32
CA ARG A 31 -17.54 3.59 -14.93
C ARG A 31 -16.90 2.48 -14.09
N LEU A 32 -15.66 2.07 -14.39
CA LEU A 32 -14.95 1.06 -13.60
C LEU A 32 -14.63 1.57 -12.18
N ILE A 33 -14.33 2.86 -12.03
CA ILE A 33 -14.14 3.51 -10.72
C ILE A 33 -15.46 3.53 -9.95
N ASP A 34 -16.56 3.94 -10.58
CA ASP A 34 -17.89 3.99 -9.94
C ASP A 34 -18.36 2.61 -9.47
N LEU A 35 -18.01 1.56 -10.22
CA LEU A 35 -18.30 0.17 -9.87
C LEU A 35 -17.32 -0.41 -8.83
N GLY A 36 -16.30 0.34 -8.41
CA GLY A 36 -15.26 -0.12 -7.49
C GLY A 36 -14.33 -1.19 -8.07
N ILE A 37 -14.30 -1.36 -9.39
CA ILE A 37 -13.48 -2.34 -10.12
C ILE A 37 -12.10 -1.73 -10.47
N ALA A 38 -12.01 -0.40 -10.50
CA ALA A 38 -10.76 0.34 -10.69
C ALA A 38 -10.56 1.38 -9.57
N VAL A 39 -9.30 1.62 -9.18
CA VAL A 39 -8.94 2.63 -8.18
C VAL A 39 -7.92 3.58 -8.78
N VAL A 40 -8.19 4.88 -8.72
CA VAL A 40 -7.18 5.91 -9.00
C VAL A 40 -6.44 6.21 -7.72
N TYR A 41 -5.16 5.86 -7.69
CA TYR A 41 -4.31 6.15 -6.55
C TYR A 41 -3.83 7.61 -6.59
N GLY A 42 -3.82 8.26 -5.43
CA GLY A 42 -3.26 9.60 -5.27
C GLY A 42 -4.20 10.79 -5.42
N ASP A 43 -5.51 10.58 -5.57
CA ASP A 43 -6.55 11.62 -5.48
C ASP A 43 -7.32 11.54 -4.15
N GLU A 44 -6.57 11.32 -3.07
CA GLU A 44 -7.14 11.05 -1.75
C GLU A 44 -7.62 12.37 -1.13
N PRO A 45 -8.79 12.37 -0.44
CA PRO A 45 -9.34 13.59 0.14
C PRO A 45 -8.33 14.21 1.11
N LYS A 46 -8.14 15.54 0.99
CA LYS A 46 -7.21 16.32 1.83
C LYS A 46 -7.67 16.46 3.28
N ASP A 47 -8.97 16.26 3.52
CA ASP A 47 -9.57 16.30 4.84
C ASP A 47 -9.72 14.87 5.37
N TYR A 48 -8.77 14.46 6.21
CA TYR A 48 -8.74 13.15 6.84
C TYR A 48 -8.46 13.28 8.33
N ASN A 49 -9.13 12.43 9.11
CA ASN A 49 -8.85 12.33 10.54
C ASN A 49 -7.69 11.36 10.74
N GLU A 50 -6.57 11.87 11.27
CA GLU A 50 -5.47 11.02 11.69
C GLU A 50 -5.89 10.16 12.89
N VAL A 51 -5.56 8.87 12.81
CA VAL A 51 -5.81 7.95 13.91
C VAL A 51 -4.74 8.21 14.97
N VAL A 52 -5.19 8.70 16.13
CA VAL A 52 -4.33 8.85 17.30
C VAL A 52 -3.99 7.46 17.84
N PHE A 53 -2.72 7.10 17.76
CA PHE A 53 -2.17 5.85 18.28
C PHE A 53 -1.12 6.20 19.34
N ASP A 54 -1.25 5.66 20.55
CA ASP A 54 -0.15 5.67 21.50
C ASP A 54 0.86 4.59 21.08
N GLU A 55 2.12 5.00 20.87
CA GLU A 55 3.23 4.12 20.53
C GLU A 55 3.32 2.93 21.51
N LYS A 56 2.99 3.15 22.79
CA LYS A 56 3.09 2.13 23.85
C LYS A 56 2.00 1.08 23.80
N GLU A 57 0.85 1.34 23.16
CA GLU A 57 -0.31 0.43 23.20
C GLU A 57 -0.19 -0.80 22.28
N CYS A 58 0.83 -0.86 21.42
CA CYS A 58 0.85 -1.86 20.35
C CYS A 58 2.21 -2.48 19.99
N LEU A 59 3.35 -1.86 20.33
CA LEU A 59 4.64 -2.29 19.79
C LEU A 59 4.97 -3.77 20.06
N ASP A 60 4.70 -4.27 21.28
CA ASP A 60 5.13 -5.62 21.65
C ASP A 60 4.24 -6.73 21.05
N ARG A 61 2.98 -6.43 20.71
CA ARG A 61 2.01 -7.44 20.27
C ARG A 61 1.63 -7.32 18.80
N CYS A 62 1.72 -6.14 18.20
CA CYS A 62 1.34 -5.94 16.80
C CYS A 62 2.37 -6.49 15.81
N LYS A 63 3.61 -6.75 16.26
CA LYS A 63 4.72 -7.29 15.44
C LYS A 63 4.93 -6.50 14.12
N ALA A 64 4.76 -5.19 14.19
CA ALA A 64 4.82 -4.28 13.04
C ALA A 64 3.92 -4.68 11.85
N VAL A 65 2.73 -5.24 12.11
CA VAL A 65 1.81 -5.73 11.08
C VAL A 65 1.46 -4.69 10.01
N CYS A 66 1.30 -3.42 10.38
CA CYS A 66 1.01 -2.35 9.41
C CYS A 66 2.14 -2.18 8.38
N CYS A 67 3.39 -2.41 8.80
CA CYS A 67 4.55 -2.39 7.91
C CYS A 67 4.61 -3.62 7.01
N SER A 68 3.77 -4.65 7.21
CA SER A 68 3.62 -5.82 6.33
C SER A 68 2.68 -5.58 5.14
N PHE A 69 1.94 -4.46 5.10
CA PHE A 69 0.95 -4.19 4.07
C PHE A 69 1.52 -3.50 2.84
N THR A 70 0.87 -3.74 1.70
CA THR A 70 1.10 -3.02 0.45
C THR A 70 -0.07 -2.07 0.21
N PHE A 71 0.23 -0.80 0.02
CA PHE A 71 -0.75 0.24 -0.25
C PHE A 71 -0.13 1.28 -1.19
N ALA A 72 -1.00 2.11 -1.75
CA ALA A 72 -0.57 3.19 -2.63
C ALA A 72 -0.22 4.46 -1.86
N LEU A 73 0.66 5.24 -2.47
CA LEU A 73 1.14 6.53 -2.05
C LEU A 73 0.52 7.59 -2.94
N THR A 74 0.35 8.78 -2.38
CA THR A 74 -0.06 9.95 -3.15
C THR A 74 1.10 10.45 -4.03
N LYS A 75 0.76 11.23 -5.05
CA LYS A 75 1.77 11.90 -5.87
C LYS A 75 2.65 12.84 -5.06
N GLU A 76 2.07 13.53 -4.08
CA GLU A 76 2.81 14.43 -3.18
C GLU A 76 3.84 13.66 -2.34
N GLU A 77 3.45 12.52 -1.76
CA GLU A 77 4.35 11.67 -0.95
C GLU A 77 5.53 11.14 -1.76
N VAL A 78 5.27 10.70 -2.99
CA VAL A 78 6.34 10.27 -3.91
C VAL A 78 7.24 11.44 -4.27
N THR A 79 6.68 12.63 -4.52
CA THR A 79 7.44 13.83 -4.91
C THR A 79 8.30 14.38 -3.77
N LYS A 80 7.83 14.32 -2.52
CA LYS A 80 8.61 14.73 -1.33
C LYS A 80 9.90 13.91 -1.16
N GLY A 81 9.94 12.69 -1.68
CA GLY A 81 11.15 11.85 -1.69
C GLY A 81 11.55 11.22 -0.35
N LEU A 82 10.79 11.46 0.73
CA LEU A 82 11.04 10.86 2.06
C LEU A 82 10.61 9.38 2.12
N ILE A 83 9.61 9.00 1.33
CA ILE A 83 9.03 7.65 1.34
C ILE A 83 9.57 6.85 0.14
N LYS A 84 10.25 5.73 0.42
CA LYS A 84 10.69 4.77 -0.60
C LYS A 84 9.48 4.10 -1.26
N TRP A 85 9.40 4.21 -2.58
CA TRP A 85 8.32 3.63 -3.40
C TRP A 85 8.85 2.56 -4.37
N ASN A 86 7.96 1.69 -4.84
CA ASN A 86 8.30 0.54 -5.67
C ASN A 86 8.63 0.96 -7.11
N LYS A 87 9.90 0.81 -7.52
CA LYS A 87 10.36 1.20 -8.87
C LYS A 87 9.64 0.50 -10.02
N LYS A 88 9.17 -0.73 -9.81
CA LYS A 88 8.42 -1.52 -10.83
C LYS A 88 6.93 -1.20 -10.83
N LYS A 89 6.41 -0.67 -9.73
CA LYS A 89 5.00 -0.26 -9.55
C LYS A 89 4.98 1.13 -8.90
N PRO A 90 5.19 2.19 -9.68
CA PRO A 90 5.18 3.55 -9.17
C PRO A 90 3.93 3.83 -8.33
N TYR A 91 4.08 4.68 -7.32
CA TYR A 91 3.03 5.00 -6.34
C TYR A 91 2.63 3.86 -5.41
N PHE A 92 3.31 2.72 -5.37
CA PHE A 92 3.17 1.76 -4.27
C PHE A 92 4.33 1.89 -3.29
N ILE A 93 4.08 1.67 -2.00
CA ILE A 93 5.14 1.58 -0.99
C ILE A 93 6.16 0.50 -1.40
N ALA A 94 7.45 0.80 -1.28
CA ALA A 94 8.50 -0.19 -1.53
C ALA A 94 8.45 -1.33 -0.51
N ARG A 95 8.94 -2.51 -0.90
CA ARG A 95 9.08 -3.69 -0.04
C ARG A 95 10.52 -4.19 -0.08
N ASP A 96 11.05 -4.58 1.07
CA ASP A 96 12.30 -5.34 1.14
C ASP A 96 12.04 -6.82 0.80
N GLU A 97 13.10 -7.61 0.76
CA GLU A 97 13.06 -9.04 0.39
C GLU A 97 12.20 -9.88 1.33
N ASP A 98 12.20 -9.54 2.63
CA ASP A 98 11.36 -10.14 3.66
C ASP A 98 9.88 -9.74 3.55
N GLY A 99 9.56 -8.89 2.58
CA GLY A 99 8.23 -8.45 2.30
C GLY A 99 7.70 -7.39 3.25
N TYR A 100 8.53 -6.75 4.08
CA TYR A 100 8.18 -5.61 4.95
C TYR A 100 8.50 -4.23 4.32
N CYS A 101 8.00 -3.16 4.92
CA CYS A 101 8.31 -1.78 4.54
C CYS A 101 9.78 -1.46 4.87
N PRO A 102 10.52 -0.75 3.99
CA PRO A 102 11.93 -0.42 4.19
C PRO A 102 12.19 0.62 5.28
N HIS A 103 11.14 1.16 5.90
CA HIS A 103 11.23 2.11 7.01
C HIS A 103 10.94 1.47 8.37
N LEU A 104 10.76 0.15 8.42
CA LEU A 104 10.61 -0.59 9.67
C LEU A 104 11.99 -0.95 10.21
N ASN A 105 12.30 -0.49 11.42
CA ASN A 105 13.45 -0.97 12.16
C ASN A 105 13.18 -2.39 12.66
N ARG A 106 13.92 -3.39 12.17
CA ARG A 106 13.65 -4.81 12.47
C ARG A 106 13.97 -5.22 13.89
N GLU A 107 14.88 -4.51 14.56
CA GLU A 107 15.29 -4.80 15.94
C GLU A 107 14.25 -4.28 16.94
N THR A 108 13.75 -3.07 16.72
CA THR A 108 12.81 -2.40 17.64
C THR A 108 11.34 -2.52 17.23
N LEU A 109 11.09 -2.98 16.01
CA LEU A 109 9.77 -3.02 15.37
C LEU A 109 9.07 -1.66 15.27
N LYS A 110 9.84 -0.56 15.32
CA LYS A 110 9.36 0.81 15.19
C LYS A 110 9.49 1.33 13.76
N CYS A 111 8.57 2.21 13.36
CA CYS A 111 8.68 2.92 12.09
C CYS A 111 9.64 4.10 12.23
N GLU A 112 10.68 4.13 11.42
CA GLU A 112 11.74 5.16 11.46
C GLU A 112 11.26 6.51 10.89
N ILE A 113 10.15 6.52 10.16
CA ILE A 113 9.52 7.72 9.59
C ILE A 113 8.19 8.07 10.26
N TRP A 114 8.01 7.76 11.56
CA TRP A 114 6.71 7.85 12.25
C TRP A 114 5.93 9.16 12.00
N ASN A 115 6.60 10.31 12.08
CA ASN A 115 5.97 11.62 11.86
C ASN A 115 5.70 11.93 10.37
N GLU A 116 6.51 11.34 9.48
CA GLU A 116 6.45 11.51 8.03
C GLU A 116 5.71 10.35 7.34
N ARG A 117 5.00 9.53 8.11
CA ARG A 117 4.26 8.37 7.61
C ARG A 117 3.34 8.77 6.46
N PRO A 118 3.15 7.90 5.45
CA PRO A 118 2.13 8.15 4.43
C PRO A 118 0.75 8.39 5.07
N ILE A 119 -0.12 9.16 4.42
CA ILE A 119 -1.51 9.40 4.78
C ILE A 119 -2.23 8.08 5.08
N ARG A 120 -2.04 7.06 4.23
CA ARG A 120 -2.63 5.73 4.44
C ARG A 120 -2.17 5.06 5.74
N CYS A 121 -0.93 5.30 6.17
CA CYS A 121 -0.45 4.83 7.47
C CYS A 121 -1.01 5.66 8.64
N ARG A 122 -1.26 6.96 8.45
CA ARG A 122 -1.83 7.85 9.47
C ARG A 122 -3.31 7.60 9.73
N ILE A 123 -4.09 7.31 8.70
CA ILE A 123 -5.55 7.12 8.81
C ILE A 123 -5.95 5.67 9.10
N TYR A 124 -5.01 4.73 9.01
CA TYR A 124 -5.31 3.32 9.21
C TYR A 124 -5.38 2.97 10.70
N ASP A 125 -6.58 2.58 11.15
CA ASP A 125 -6.81 2.09 12.51
C ASP A 125 -6.89 0.55 12.51
N CYS A 126 -5.80 -0.10 12.95
CA CYS A 126 -5.78 -1.56 12.99
C CYS A 126 -6.71 -2.16 14.04
N ARG A 127 -7.19 -1.39 15.03
CA ARG A 127 -8.02 -1.89 16.14
C ARG A 127 -9.35 -2.47 15.67
N ASN A 128 -9.84 -1.93 14.56
CA ASN A 128 -11.09 -2.34 13.94
C ASN A 128 -10.88 -3.37 12.81
N ASP A 129 -9.63 -3.72 12.50
CA ASP A 129 -9.30 -4.64 11.43
C ASP A 129 -9.27 -6.09 11.92
N LYS A 130 -10.34 -6.82 11.60
CA LYS A 130 -10.50 -8.24 11.95
C LYS A 130 -9.52 -9.16 11.24
N ASN A 131 -8.87 -8.69 10.16
CA ASN A 131 -7.78 -9.44 9.56
C ASN A 131 -6.55 -9.40 10.45
N VAL A 132 -6.35 -8.32 11.22
CA VAL A 132 -5.22 -8.16 12.14
C VAL A 132 -5.53 -8.77 13.50
N TRP A 133 -6.65 -8.42 14.12
CA TRP A 133 -6.99 -8.87 15.47
C TRP A 133 -8.21 -9.76 15.45
N ILE A 134 -8.07 -10.96 16.03
CA ILE A 134 -9.22 -11.79 16.39
C ILE A 134 -9.95 -11.13 17.57
N ASP A 135 -9.19 -10.59 18.51
CA ASP A 135 -9.67 -9.89 19.69
C ASP A 135 -8.69 -8.76 20.04
N TRP A 136 -9.10 -7.52 19.82
CA TRP A 136 -8.27 -6.34 20.10
C TRP A 136 -8.10 -6.10 21.62
N ASP A 137 -9.15 -6.31 22.41
CA ASP A 137 -9.14 -6.03 23.85
C ASP A 137 -8.17 -6.98 24.56
N ASN A 138 -8.14 -8.24 24.15
CA ASN A 138 -7.19 -9.24 24.65
C ASN A 138 -5.87 -9.29 23.84
N LYS A 139 -5.73 -8.46 22.80
CA LYS A 139 -4.58 -8.39 21.87
C LYS A 139 -4.23 -9.75 21.26
N VAL A 140 -5.24 -10.50 20.85
CA VAL A 140 -5.11 -11.76 20.13
C VAL A 140 -4.99 -11.45 18.65
N ILE A 141 -3.76 -11.52 18.13
CA ILE A 141 -3.49 -11.33 16.70
C ILE A 141 -3.99 -12.53 15.90
N ASN A 142 -4.48 -12.28 14.70
CA ASN A 142 -4.83 -13.33 13.75
C ASN A 142 -3.54 -14.08 13.34
N PRO A 143 -3.44 -15.41 13.55
CA PRO A 143 -2.26 -16.18 13.20
C PRO A 143 -1.96 -16.18 11.69
N ASP A 144 -2.97 -15.90 10.87
CA ASP A 144 -2.86 -15.91 9.43
C ASP A 144 -2.39 -14.58 8.83
N ILE A 145 -2.32 -13.51 9.63
CA ILE A 145 -2.03 -12.15 9.13
C ILE A 145 -0.65 -12.00 8.50
N PHE A 146 0.27 -12.94 8.74
CA PHE A 146 1.61 -12.91 8.14
C PHE A 146 1.81 -13.95 7.04
N LYS A 147 0.76 -14.68 6.63
CA LYS A 147 0.87 -15.69 5.56
C LYS A 147 1.24 -15.09 4.20
N HIS A 148 0.99 -13.80 3.99
CA HIS A 148 1.38 -13.09 2.76
C HIS A 148 2.85 -12.72 2.72
N LEU A 149 3.57 -12.79 3.84
CA LEU A 149 5.01 -12.58 3.88
C LEU A 149 5.72 -13.80 3.30
N LYS A 150 6.76 -13.55 2.52
CA LYS A 150 7.61 -14.61 1.98
C LYS A 150 8.44 -15.20 3.13
N LYS A 151 8.57 -16.52 3.15
CA LYS A 151 9.46 -17.24 4.06
C LYS A 151 10.89 -17.22 3.53
#